data_AF-A0A396QHG0-F1
#
_entry.id   AF-A0A396QHG0-F1
#
_cell.length_a   1.000
_cell.length_b   1.000
_cell.length_c   1.000
_cell.angle_alpha   90.00
_cell.angle_beta   90.00
_cell.angle_gamma   90.00
#
_symmetry.space_group_name_H-M   'P 1'
#
loop_
_entity.id
_entity.type
_entity.pdbx_description
1 polymer ?
#
loop_
_entity_poly.entity_id
_entity_poly.type
_entity_poly.pdbx_seq_one_letter_code
_entity_poly.pdbx_strand_id
1 'polypeptide(L)'
;MELIQITEENLEREHICCAISNNKDCQVKSKKAWLAERLAEGLVFLKGNVRGKCFIEYIPAEYAWAPVTAAGYMYINCFWVSGQLKGQGNSNLLLDSCIRDSREKGKLGLAVLSSPKKMPFLSDPGYLKHRGFRVADTAEPYFELLYLPFVEDAPAPLFREQARRPQTQGCGFELYYTCQCPFTAKYVPLVQEAAHDMGIPFRSILLDRCEAAQNAPCAATSYSMFYDGKFITNEILSVKKFLALAEKLAGG
;
A
#
# COMPACT_ATOMS: atom_id res chain seq x y z
N MET A 1 -5.41 19.67 -14.37
CA MET A 1 -6.34 18.53 -14.52
C MET A 1 -7.37 18.61 -13.42
N GLU A 2 -8.63 18.29 -13.71
CA GLU A 2 -9.69 18.19 -12.70
C GLU A 2 -9.50 16.91 -11.86
N LEU A 3 -9.82 16.99 -10.56
CA LEU A 3 -9.78 15.85 -9.65
C LEU A 3 -11.20 15.42 -9.28
N ILE A 4 -11.39 14.12 -9.11
CA ILE A 4 -12.62 13.48 -8.62
C ILE A 4 -12.27 12.74 -7.34
N GLN A 5 -12.99 13.06 -6.26
CA GLN A 5 -12.98 12.25 -5.05
C GLN A 5 -14.01 11.13 -5.19
N ILE A 6 -13.61 9.92 -4.85
CA ILE A 6 -14.53 8.79 -4.78
C ILE A 6 -15.39 8.92 -3.52
N THR A 7 -16.69 8.75 -3.71
CA THR A 7 -17.73 8.76 -2.68
C THR A 7 -18.60 7.51 -2.84
N GLU A 8 -19.41 7.20 -1.84
CA GLU A 8 -20.37 6.08 -1.93
C GLU A 8 -21.29 6.21 -3.15
N GLU A 9 -21.72 7.43 -3.47
CA GLU A 9 -22.62 7.73 -4.58
C GLU A 9 -21.99 7.51 -5.97
N ASN A 10 -20.68 7.74 -6.10
CA ASN A 10 -20.00 7.67 -7.40
C ASN A 10 -19.11 6.43 -7.58
N LEU A 11 -18.84 5.66 -6.51
CA LEU A 11 -17.94 4.51 -6.51
C LEU A 11 -18.27 3.49 -7.59
N GLU A 12 -19.56 3.22 -7.84
CA GLU A 12 -19.92 2.22 -8.85
C GLU A 12 -19.72 2.72 -10.29
N ARG A 13 -19.94 4.00 -10.54
CA ARG A 13 -19.79 4.62 -11.86
C ARG A 13 -18.33 4.96 -12.19
N GLU A 14 -17.57 5.40 -11.20
CA GLU A 14 -16.18 5.79 -11.37
C GLU A 14 -15.28 4.57 -11.56
N HIS A 15 -14.26 4.75 -12.40
CA HIS A 15 -13.22 3.74 -12.57
C HIS A 15 -12.18 3.83 -11.45
N ILE A 16 -11.65 2.68 -11.05
CA ILE A 16 -10.58 2.63 -10.06
C ILE A 16 -9.22 2.59 -10.76
N CYS A 17 -8.43 3.66 -10.60
CA CYS A 17 -7.21 3.93 -11.36
C CYS A 17 -6.15 2.82 -11.34
N CYS A 18 -6.09 2.00 -10.28
CA CYS A 18 -5.09 0.94 -10.13
C CYS A 18 -5.28 -0.21 -11.14
N ALA A 19 -6.54 -0.56 -11.45
CA ALA A 19 -6.93 -1.62 -12.37
C ALA A 19 -7.86 -1.02 -13.43
N ILE A 20 -7.29 -0.64 -14.58
CA ILE A 20 -8.01 0.00 -15.69
C ILE A 20 -8.76 -1.06 -16.52
N SER A 21 -9.48 -1.95 -15.84
CA SER A 21 -10.31 -3.00 -16.44
C SER A 21 -11.79 -2.63 -16.34
N ASN A 22 -12.68 -3.51 -16.77
CA ASN A 22 -14.12 -3.33 -16.59
C ASN A 22 -14.56 -3.67 -15.15
N ASN A 23 -15.77 -3.26 -14.74
CA ASN A 23 -16.31 -3.52 -13.40
C ASN A 23 -16.49 -5.02 -13.08
N LYS A 24 -16.43 -5.92 -14.07
CA LYS A 24 -16.53 -7.37 -13.85
C LYS A 24 -15.19 -7.99 -13.42
N ASP A 25 -14.07 -7.30 -13.65
CA ASP A 25 -12.72 -7.73 -13.26
C ASP A 25 -12.61 -7.90 -11.74
N CYS A 26 -12.04 -9.02 -11.29
CA CYS A 26 -11.92 -9.33 -9.86
C CYS A 26 -11.12 -8.27 -9.10
N GLN A 27 -10.14 -7.64 -9.74
CA GLN A 27 -9.32 -6.60 -9.15
C GLN A 27 -10.16 -5.34 -8.89
N VAL A 28 -10.99 -4.94 -9.85
CA VAL A 28 -11.87 -3.78 -9.72
C VAL A 28 -12.91 -4.03 -8.63
N LYS A 29 -13.58 -5.18 -8.64
CA LYS A 29 -14.57 -5.56 -7.62
C LYS A 29 -13.96 -5.55 -6.22
N SER A 30 -12.81 -6.21 -6.04
CA SER A 30 -12.12 -6.28 -4.75
C SER A 30 -11.76 -4.90 -4.23
N LYS A 31 -11.25 -4.01 -5.10
CA LYS A 31 -10.89 -2.66 -4.66
C LYS A 31 -12.10 -1.78 -4.39
N LYS A 32 -13.19 -1.91 -5.13
CA LYS A 32 -14.43 -1.20 -4.82
C LYS A 32 -15.02 -1.64 -3.49
N ALA A 33 -15.05 -2.95 -3.21
CA ALA A 33 -15.48 -3.47 -1.91
C ALA A 33 -14.62 -2.90 -0.77
N TRP A 34 -13.30 -2.92 -0.93
CA TRP A 34 -12.38 -2.26 0.00
C TRP A 34 -12.73 -0.78 0.22
N LEU A 35 -12.88 0.00 -0.85
CA LEU A 35 -13.18 1.42 -0.74
C LEU A 35 -14.52 1.66 -0.03
N ALA A 36 -15.57 0.92 -0.40
CA ALA A 36 -16.89 1.04 0.21
C ALA A 36 -16.83 0.92 1.75
N GLU A 37 -16.09 -0.06 2.26
CA GLU A 37 -15.96 -0.25 3.71
C GLU A 37 -15.10 0.83 4.38
N ARG A 38 -14.03 1.29 3.73
CA ARG A 38 -13.07 2.22 4.33
C ARG A 38 -13.50 3.68 4.23
N LEU A 39 -14.42 4.03 3.32
CA LEU A 39 -14.94 5.40 3.20
C LEU A 39 -15.54 5.90 4.52
N ALA A 40 -16.26 5.04 5.24
CA ALA A 40 -16.83 5.34 6.56
C ALA A 40 -15.77 5.61 7.65
N GLU A 41 -14.54 5.10 7.46
CA GLU A 41 -13.40 5.34 8.36
C GLU A 41 -12.62 6.62 8.00
N GLY A 42 -13.14 7.41 7.05
CA GLY A 42 -12.53 8.65 6.59
C GLY A 42 -11.45 8.46 5.51
N LEU A 43 -11.41 7.29 4.86
CA LEU A 43 -10.56 7.09 3.69
C LEU A 43 -10.96 8.07 2.59
N VAL A 44 -9.96 8.73 1.99
CA VAL A 44 -10.11 9.56 0.81
C VAL A 44 -9.37 8.91 -0.34
N PHE A 45 -10.07 8.67 -1.44
CA PHE A 45 -9.47 8.27 -2.71
C PHE A 45 -9.72 9.39 -3.73
N LEU A 46 -8.65 10.12 -4.07
CA LEU A 46 -8.69 11.27 -4.97
C LEU A 46 -7.95 10.93 -6.26
N LYS A 47 -8.63 11.03 -7.40
CA LYS A 47 -8.10 10.66 -8.72
C LYS A 47 -8.22 11.81 -9.72
N GLY A 48 -7.38 11.82 -10.74
CA GLY A 48 -7.61 12.66 -11.92
C GLY A 48 -8.89 12.25 -12.64
N ASN A 49 -9.58 13.21 -13.26
CA ASN A 49 -10.70 12.95 -14.16
C ASN A 49 -10.22 12.45 -15.54
N VAL A 50 -9.47 11.35 -15.51
CA VAL A 50 -8.87 10.71 -16.68
C VAL A 50 -8.83 9.21 -16.46
N ARG A 51 -8.97 8.42 -17.52
CA ARG A 51 -8.85 6.96 -17.44
C ARG A 51 -7.38 6.55 -17.39
N GLY A 52 -6.77 6.65 -16.22
CA GLY A 52 -5.34 6.35 -16.03
C GLY A 52 -4.94 6.19 -14.57
N LYS A 53 -3.73 5.68 -14.34
CA LYS A 53 -3.10 5.63 -13.01
C LYS A 53 -2.63 7.04 -12.62
N CYS A 54 -3.52 7.81 -12.00
CA CYS A 54 -3.24 9.12 -11.44
C CYS A 54 -4.15 9.39 -10.25
N PHE A 55 -3.72 9.01 -9.05
CA PHE A 55 -4.51 9.11 -7.83
C PHE A 55 -3.65 9.12 -6.58
N ILE A 56 -4.26 9.53 -5.46
CA ILE A 56 -3.75 9.40 -4.10
C ILE A 56 -4.86 8.83 -3.20
N GLU A 57 -4.49 7.90 -2.33
CA GLU A 57 -5.36 7.26 -1.36
C GLU A 57 -4.75 7.42 0.04
N TYR A 58 -5.54 7.93 0.97
CA TYR A 58 -5.09 8.22 2.33
C TYR A 58 -6.24 8.11 3.33
N ILE A 59 -5.93 7.87 4.60
CA ILE A 59 -6.90 7.56 5.67
C ILE A 59 -6.37 8.11 7.00
N PRO A 60 -7.21 8.43 8.01
CA PRO A 60 -6.72 8.67 9.36
C PRO A 60 -5.83 7.53 9.83
N ALA A 61 -4.67 7.85 10.40
CA ALA A 61 -3.67 6.85 10.72
C ALA A 61 -4.11 5.86 11.81
N GLU A 62 -5.10 6.23 12.62
CA GLU A 62 -5.77 5.33 13.57
C GLU A 62 -6.42 4.12 12.88
N TYR A 63 -6.87 4.31 11.63
CA TYR A 63 -7.47 3.28 10.77
C TYR A 63 -6.51 2.82 9.66
N ALA A 64 -5.21 3.21 9.72
CA ALA A 64 -4.25 2.77 8.73
C ALA A 64 -4.09 1.25 8.78
N TRP A 65 -4.12 0.63 7.60
CA TRP A 65 -3.83 -0.80 7.43
C TRP A 65 -2.33 -1.04 7.31
N ALA A 66 -1.57 -0.47 8.23
CA ALA A 66 -0.12 -0.57 8.32
C ALA A 66 0.31 -0.64 9.79
N PRO A 67 1.38 -1.35 10.15
CA PRO A 67 1.86 -1.48 11.52
C PRO A 67 2.61 -0.21 11.96
N VAL A 68 1.87 0.88 12.13
CA VAL A 68 2.40 2.19 12.53
C VAL A 68 1.70 2.72 13.77
N THR A 69 2.42 3.55 14.52
CA THR A 69 1.89 4.40 15.60
C THR A 69 2.04 5.84 15.13
N ALA A 70 0.94 6.44 14.70
CA ALA A 70 0.94 7.76 14.08
C ALA A 70 -0.35 8.54 14.41
N ALA A 71 -0.81 8.47 15.66
CA ALA A 71 -2.04 9.13 16.10
C ALA A 71 -2.06 10.63 15.70
N GLY A 72 -3.18 11.09 15.17
CA GLY A 72 -3.37 12.45 14.67
C GLY A 72 -2.86 12.69 13.24
N TYR A 73 -2.18 11.74 12.60
CA TYR A 73 -1.74 11.86 11.21
C TYR A 73 -2.78 11.34 10.22
N MET A 74 -2.63 11.71 8.94
CA MET A 74 -3.18 10.94 7.83
C MET A 74 -2.10 10.02 7.27
N TYR A 75 -2.44 8.77 7.04
CA TYR A 75 -1.55 7.80 6.41
C TYR A 75 -1.89 7.68 4.92
N ILE A 76 -0.89 7.89 4.06
CA ILE A 76 -1.02 7.69 2.61
C ILE A 76 -0.86 6.20 2.31
N ASN A 77 -1.95 5.54 1.96
CA ASN A 77 -1.97 4.13 1.57
C ASN A 77 -1.34 3.91 0.19
N CYS A 78 -1.62 4.80 -0.76
CA CYS A 78 -1.14 4.64 -2.13
C CYS A 78 -1.07 5.97 -2.86
N PHE A 79 -0.03 6.17 -3.65
CA PHE A 79 0.16 7.38 -4.43
C PHE A 79 0.83 7.06 -5.76
N TRP A 80 0.07 7.19 -6.86
CA TRP A 80 0.51 6.70 -8.15
C TRP A 80 0.14 7.65 -9.29
N VAL A 81 1.16 8.13 -10.00
CA VAL A 81 1.05 8.79 -11.31
C VAL A 81 1.91 8.03 -12.32
N SER A 82 1.35 7.62 -13.47
CA SER A 82 2.06 6.78 -14.44
C SER A 82 1.79 7.09 -15.91
N GLY A 83 2.63 6.53 -16.78
CA GLY A 83 2.50 6.67 -18.23
C GLY A 83 2.61 8.13 -18.67
N GLN A 84 1.75 8.50 -19.64
CA GLN A 84 1.69 9.84 -20.21
C GLN A 84 1.38 10.93 -19.17
N LEU A 85 0.79 10.58 -18.02
CA LEU A 85 0.41 11.54 -16.97
C LEU A 85 1.58 11.97 -16.07
N LYS A 86 2.75 11.32 -16.20
CA LYS A 86 3.98 11.71 -15.47
C LYS A 86 4.59 12.98 -16.07
N GLY A 87 5.27 13.76 -15.24
CA GLY A 87 5.98 14.97 -15.66
C GLY A 87 5.10 16.21 -15.90
N GLN A 88 3.80 16.11 -15.67
CA GLN A 88 2.83 17.20 -15.91
C GLN A 88 2.39 17.93 -14.62
N GLY A 89 3.10 17.75 -13.51
CA GLY A 89 2.71 18.33 -12.21
C GLY A 89 1.54 17.62 -11.49
N ASN A 90 0.97 16.57 -12.07
CA ASN A 90 -0.16 15.84 -11.49
C ASN A 90 0.10 15.28 -10.08
N SER A 91 1.32 14.82 -9.81
CA SER A 91 1.71 14.37 -8.46
C SER A 91 1.62 15.50 -7.45
N ASN A 92 2.02 16.73 -7.84
CA ASN A 92 1.96 17.88 -6.95
C ASN A 92 0.52 18.24 -6.64
N LEU A 93 -0.33 18.33 -7.67
CA LEU A 93 -1.75 18.63 -7.51
C LEU A 93 -2.46 17.66 -6.55
N LEU A 94 -2.19 16.35 -6.66
CA LEU A 94 -2.76 15.32 -5.78
C LEU A 94 -2.26 15.47 -4.34
N LEU A 95 -0.95 15.62 -4.14
CA LEU A 95 -0.36 15.77 -2.81
C LEU A 95 -0.78 17.08 -2.14
N ASP A 96 -0.83 18.18 -2.87
CA ASP A 96 -1.27 19.49 -2.36
C ASP A 96 -2.72 19.44 -1.88
N SER A 97 -3.58 18.72 -2.61
CA SER A 97 -4.96 18.51 -2.22
C SER A 97 -5.07 17.66 -0.95
N CYS A 98 -4.26 16.59 -0.84
CA CYS A 98 -4.17 15.78 0.37
C CYS A 98 -3.68 16.60 1.58
N ILE A 99 -2.65 17.44 1.40
CA ILE A 99 -2.13 18.32 2.46
C ILE A 99 -3.22 19.29 2.94
N ARG A 100 -3.93 19.94 2.01
CA ARG A 100 -5.00 20.89 2.35
C ARG A 100 -6.14 20.22 3.11
N ASP A 101 -6.69 19.12 2.57
CA ASP A 101 -7.75 18.34 3.22
C ASP A 101 -7.32 17.87 4.63
N SER A 102 -6.09 17.40 4.78
CA SER A 102 -5.57 16.93 6.06
C SER A 102 -5.42 18.08 7.07
N ARG A 103 -5.03 19.27 6.63
CA ARG A 103 -4.98 20.48 7.49
C ARG A 103 -6.37 20.93 7.92
N GLU A 104 -7.34 20.93 7.01
CA GLU A 104 -8.75 21.26 7.30
C GLU A 104 -9.35 20.28 8.32
N LYS A 105 -8.92 19.01 8.29
CA LYS A 105 -9.25 17.97 9.28
C LYS A 105 -8.48 18.07 10.60
N GLY A 106 -7.65 19.10 10.79
CA GLY A 106 -6.88 19.31 12.02
C GLY A 106 -5.79 18.27 12.29
N LYS A 107 -5.26 17.63 11.24
CA LYS A 107 -4.26 16.56 11.38
C LYS A 107 -2.86 17.13 11.64
N LEU A 108 -2.03 16.35 12.33
CA LEU A 108 -0.66 16.72 12.70
C LEU A 108 0.32 16.67 11.51
N GLY A 109 -0.05 15.97 10.45
CA GLY A 109 0.78 15.78 9.27
C GLY A 109 0.35 14.58 8.43
N LEU A 110 1.22 14.21 7.50
CA LEU A 110 1.08 13.00 6.66
C LEU A 110 2.16 11.98 7.03
N ALA A 111 1.84 10.69 6.95
CA ALA A 111 2.79 9.57 7.09
C ALA A 111 2.65 8.62 5.90
N VAL A 112 3.74 7.98 5.47
CA VAL A 112 3.73 7.10 4.29
C VAL A 112 4.88 6.09 4.31
N LEU A 113 4.61 4.86 3.89
CA LEU A 113 5.63 3.84 3.69
C LEU A 113 6.45 4.12 2.42
N SER A 114 7.77 4.05 2.56
CA SER A 114 8.76 4.27 1.51
C SER A 114 9.97 3.36 1.72
N SER A 115 11.03 3.62 0.96
CA SER A 115 12.35 2.99 1.06
C SER A 115 13.45 4.02 0.73
N PRO A 116 14.75 3.76 0.98
CA PRO A 116 15.84 4.69 0.67
C PRO A 116 15.95 5.06 -0.82
N LYS A 117 15.55 4.14 -1.70
CA LYS A 117 15.47 4.33 -3.16
C LYS A 117 14.10 3.90 -3.67
N LYS A 118 13.74 4.34 -4.88
CA LYS A 118 12.49 3.93 -5.53
C LYS A 118 12.42 2.41 -5.69
N MET A 119 11.35 1.81 -5.18
CA MET A 119 11.09 0.37 -5.27
C MET A 119 9.66 0.08 -5.76
N PRO A 120 9.41 -1.08 -6.37
CA PRO A 120 8.05 -1.48 -6.74
C PRO A 120 7.11 -1.44 -5.53
N PHE A 121 5.92 -0.90 -5.73
CA PHE A 121 4.84 -0.83 -4.73
C PHE A 121 5.16 -0.04 -3.45
N LEU A 122 6.27 0.70 -3.40
CA LEU A 122 6.58 1.66 -2.34
C LEU A 122 6.58 3.09 -2.89
N SER A 123 6.32 4.05 -2.01
CA SER A 123 6.30 5.46 -2.39
C SER A 123 7.70 5.93 -2.81
N ASP A 124 7.77 6.90 -3.72
CA ASP A 124 9.03 7.40 -4.25
C ASP A 124 9.71 8.35 -3.24
N PRO A 125 10.82 7.95 -2.59
CA PRO A 125 11.46 8.76 -1.55
C PRO A 125 12.03 10.07 -2.09
N GLY A 126 12.52 10.09 -3.33
CA GLY A 126 13.14 11.27 -3.91
C GLY A 126 12.11 12.38 -4.12
N TYR A 127 10.94 11.99 -4.65
CA TYR A 127 9.81 12.90 -4.77
C TYR A 127 9.33 13.39 -3.39
N LEU A 128 9.10 12.48 -2.44
CA LEU A 128 8.57 12.85 -1.12
C LEU A 128 9.53 13.76 -0.34
N LYS A 129 10.83 13.46 -0.34
CA LYS A 129 11.86 14.30 0.32
C LYS A 129 11.93 15.70 -0.31
N HIS A 130 11.83 15.79 -1.65
CA HIS A 130 11.72 17.09 -2.33
C HIS A 130 10.46 17.87 -1.92
N ARG A 131 9.38 17.16 -1.56
CA ARG A 131 8.13 17.74 -1.04
C ARG A 131 8.16 18.05 0.47
N GLY A 132 9.31 17.90 1.13
CA GLY A 132 9.49 18.23 2.55
C GLY A 132 9.24 17.08 3.51
N PHE A 133 8.99 15.86 3.02
CA PHE A 133 8.92 14.69 3.90
C PHE A 133 10.31 14.37 4.47
N ARG A 134 10.34 14.00 5.75
CA ARG A 134 11.55 13.54 6.45
C ARG A 134 11.36 12.09 6.93
N VAL A 135 12.46 11.39 7.19
CA VAL A 135 12.42 10.04 7.76
C VAL A 135 11.97 10.16 9.23
N ALA A 136 10.93 9.43 9.60
CA ALA A 136 10.43 9.33 10.97
C ALA A 136 11.08 8.14 11.69
N ASP A 137 11.14 7.00 11.01
CA ASP A 137 11.56 5.72 11.55
C ASP A 137 11.97 4.76 10.42
N THR A 138 12.63 3.66 10.78
CA THR A 138 13.07 2.61 9.84
C THR A 138 12.72 1.21 10.34
N ALA A 139 12.54 0.30 9.39
CA ALA A 139 12.36 -1.12 9.63
C ALA A 139 13.19 -1.93 8.62
N GLU A 140 13.71 -3.07 9.05
CA GLU A 140 14.39 -4.02 8.18
C GLU A 140 13.42 -4.56 7.12
N PRO A 141 13.91 -4.96 5.93
CA PRO A 141 15.30 -4.83 5.48
C PRO A 141 15.65 -3.45 4.89
N TYR A 142 14.67 -2.62 4.52
CA TYR A 142 14.90 -1.33 3.85
C TYR A 142 13.72 -0.36 3.96
N PHE A 143 12.75 -0.59 4.84
CA PHE A 143 11.56 0.25 4.91
C PHE A 143 11.86 1.55 5.65
N GLU A 144 11.45 2.67 5.06
CA GLU A 144 11.44 3.98 5.71
C GLU A 144 9.99 4.40 5.93
N LEU A 145 9.67 4.84 7.15
CA LEU A 145 8.45 5.59 7.41
C LEU A 145 8.77 7.07 7.18
N LEU A 146 8.22 7.67 6.13
CA LEU A 146 8.37 9.09 5.88
C LEU A 146 7.18 9.85 6.43
N TYR A 147 7.42 11.08 6.90
CA TYR A 147 6.35 11.95 7.35
C TYR A 147 6.58 13.41 6.98
N LEU A 148 5.47 14.14 6.83
CA LEU A 148 5.42 15.58 6.63
C LEU A 148 4.64 16.20 7.80
N PRO A 149 5.33 16.75 8.81
CA PRO A 149 4.66 17.41 9.92
C PRO A 149 4.06 18.74 9.48
N PHE A 150 2.90 19.09 10.04
CA PHE A 150 2.23 20.38 9.81
C PHE A 150 2.45 21.39 10.93
N VAL A 151 2.95 20.93 12.08
CA VAL A 151 3.33 21.70 13.25
C VAL A 151 4.75 21.33 13.68
N GLU A 152 5.49 22.26 14.27
CA GLU A 152 6.93 22.16 14.51
C GLU A 152 7.30 20.98 15.44
N ASP A 153 6.52 20.77 16.49
CA ASP A 153 6.74 19.75 17.52
C ASP A 153 5.82 18.51 17.38
N ALA A 154 5.35 18.22 16.16
CA ALA A 154 4.50 17.06 15.92
C ALA A 154 5.26 15.75 16.28
N PRO A 155 4.72 14.86 17.14
CA PRO A 155 5.35 13.58 17.48
C PRO A 155 5.61 12.75 16.23
N ALA A 156 6.86 12.31 16.05
CA ALA A 156 7.24 11.52 14.88
C ALA A 156 6.48 10.18 14.85
N PRO A 157 5.86 9.81 13.71
CA PRO A 157 5.31 8.47 13.50
C PRO A 157 6.37 7.38 13.66
N LEU A 158 5.99 6.22 14.21
CA LEU A 158 6.89 5.08 14.41
C LEU A 158 6.29 3.81 13.77
N PHE A 159 7.15 2.88 13.37
CA PHE A 159 6.71 1.51 13.16
C PHE A 159 6.39 0.85 14.50
N ARG A 160 5.41 -0.06 14.50
CA ARG A 160 5.20 -0.95 15.64
C ARG A 160 6.30 -2.00 15.69
N GLU A 161 6.69 -2.40 16.91
CA GLU A 161 7.86 -3.24 17.17
C GLU A 161 7.90 -4.53 16.34
N GLN A 162 6.77 -5.23 16.21
CA GLN A 162 6.68 -6.49 15.47
C GLN A 162 7.00 -6.37 13.97
N ALA A 163 6.86 -5.17 13.40
CA ALA A 163 7.12 -4.93 11.98
C ALA A 163 8.53 -4.41 11.70
N ARG A 164 9.32 -4.09 12.75
CA ARG A 164 10.69 -3.57 12.62
C ARG A 164 11.65 -4.60 12.03
N ARG A 165 11.46 -5.87 12.35
CA ARG A 165 12.27 -6.99 11.87
C ARG A 165 11.34 -8.07 11.35
N PRO A 166 11.03 -8.07 10.05
CA PRO A 166 9.99 -8.92 9.53
C PRO A 166 10.40 -10.39 9.61
N GLN A 167 9.72 -11.12 10.47
CA GLN A 167 9.94 -12.54 10.72
C GLN A 167 8.62 -13.23 11.07
N THR A 168 8.47 -14.47 10.62
CA THR A 168 7.34 -15.34 10.97
C THR A 168 7.85 -16.69 11.50
N GLN A 169 6.93 -17.51 12.03
CA GLN A 169 7.22 -18.86 12.51
C GLN A 169 6.84 -19.94 11.48
N GLY A 170 6.44 -19.56 10.26
CA GLY A 170 6.01 -20.51 9.24
C GLY A 170 7.15 -21.22 8.53
N CYS A 171 6.82 -22.35 7.92
CA CYS A 171 7.71 -23.14 7.06
C CYS A 171 7.23 -23.06 5.61
N GLY A 172 8.16 -23.08 4.66
CA GLY A 172 7.86 -22.84 3.25
C GLY A 172 7.43 -21.40 3.00
N PHE A 173 6.63 -21.18 1.96
CA PHE A 173 6.17 -19.85 1.59
C PHE A 173 4.96 -19.40 2.41
N GLU A 174 5.05 -18.21 3.00
CA GLU A 174 3.92 -17.51 3.61
C GLU A 174 3.71 -16.15 2.95
N LEU A 175 2.49 -15.89 2.46
CA LEU A 175 2.13 -14.62 1.85
C LEU A 175 1.09 -13.88 2.70
N TYR A 176 1.49 -12.77 3.30
CA TYR A 176 0.59 -11.84 3.98
C TYR A 176 0.14 -10.76 3.00
N TYR A 177 -1.16 -10.49 2.91
CA TYR A 177 -1.67 -9.50 1.95
C TYR A 177 -3.01 -8.89 2.40
N THR A 178 -3.38 -7.76 1.78
CA THR A 178 -4.69 -7.12 1.95
C THR A 178 -5.39 -6.97 0.60
N CYS A 179 -6.69 -6.66 0.64
CA CYS A 179 -7.46 -6.25 -0.53
C CYS A 179 -7.26 -4.75 -0.89
N GLN A 180 -6.37 -4.04 -0.19
CA GLN A 180 -6.05 -2.63 -0.47
C GLN A 180 -5.47 -2.46 -1.88
N CYS A 181 -4.57 -3.36 -2.30
CA CYS A 181 -4.03 -3.34 -3.64
C CYS A 181 -4.85 -4.26 -4.55
N PRO A 182 -5.51 -3.77 -5.61
CA PRO A 182 -6.38 -4.60 -6.45
C PRO A 182 -5.67 -5.79 -7.10
N PHE A 183 -4.36 -5.69 -7.33
CA PHE A 183 -3.57 -6.75 -7.96
C PHE A 183 -3.55 -8.04 -7.13
N THR A 184 -3.73 -7.98 -5.81
CA THR A 184 -3.71 -9.16 -4.95
C THR A 184 -4.89 -10.09 -5.25
N ALA A 185 -6.06 -9.55 -5.54
CA ALA A 185 -7.26 -10.31 -5.92
C ALA A 185 -7.08 -11.16 -7.18
N LYS A 186 -6.09 -10.82 -8.03
CA LYS A 186 -5.71 -11.60 -9.20
C LYS A 186 -4.51 -12.50 -8.94
N TYR A 187 -3.41 -11.93 -8.44
CA TYR A 187 -2.14 -12.64 -8.42
C TYR A 187 -2.00 -13.60 -7.25
N VAL A 188 -2.67 -13.37 -6.12
CA VAL A 188 -2.59 -14.29 -4.97
C VAL A 188 -3.21 -15.66 -5.31
N PRO A 189 -4.44 -15.76 -5.85
CA PRO A 189 -5.00 -17.05 -6.26
C PRO A 189 -4.14 -17.77 -7.31
N LEU A 190 -3.63 -17.04 -8.31
CA LEU A 190 -2.79 -17.63 -9.36
C LEU A 190 -1.47 -18.18 -8.83
N VAL A 191 -0.84 -17.48 -7.89
CA VAL A 191 0.40 -17.96 -7.23
C VAL A 191 0.10 -19.17 -6.35
N GLN A 192 -1.01 -19.16 -5.62
CA GLN A 192 -1.42 -20.28 -4.77
C GLN A 192 -1.70 -21.55 -5.60
N GLU A 193 -2.40 -21.41 -6.72
CA GLU A 193 -2.66 -22.52 -7.67
C GLU A 193 -1.36 -23.06 -8.26
N ALA A 194 -0.47 -22.19 -8.73
CA ALA A 194 0.82 -22.61 -9.26
C ALA A 194 1.72 -23.30 -8.22
N ALA A 195 1.68 -22.85 -6.96
CA ALA A 195 2.40 -23.50 -5.87
C ALA A 195 1.86 -24.91 -5.59
N HIS A 196 0.53 -25.04 -5.56
CA HIS A 196 -0.15 -26.32 -5.40
C HIS A 196 0.23 -27.31 -6.52
N ASP A 197 0.17 -26.87 -7.78
CA ASP A 197 0.47 -27.71 -8.95
C ASP A 197 1.92 -28.18 -8.99
N MET A 198 2.84 -27.42 -8.38
CA MET A 198 4.27 -27.74 -8.28
C MET A 198 4.64 -28.42 -6.95
N GLY A 199 3.68 -28.70 -6.07
CA GLY A 199 3.94 -29.30 -4.76
C GLY A 199 4.77 -28.41 -3.83
N ILE A 200 4.77 -27.10 -4.04
CA ILE A 200 5.50 -26.13 -3.22
C ILE A 200 4.67 -25.79 -1.98
N PRO A 201 5.19 -25.98 -0.74
CA PRO A 201 4.50 -25.58 0.47
C PRO A 201 4.24 -24.07 0.47
N PHE A 202 2.98 -23.69 0.41
CA PHE A 202 2.55 -22.30 0.28
C PHE A 202 1.28 -22.04 1.08
N ARG A 203 1.28 -20.95 1.84
CA ARG A 203 0.12 -20.45 2.57
C ARG A 203 -0.08 -18.97 2.28
N SER A 204 -1.30 -18.58 1.94
CA SER A 204 -1.71 -17.18 1.90
C SER A 204 -2.48 -16.82 3.19
N ILE A 205 -2.22 -15.63 3.72
CA ILE A 205 -2.82 -15.06 4.93
C ILE A 205 -3.42 -13.71 4.54
N LEU A 206 -4.74 -13.69 4.38
CA LEU A 206 -5.47 -12.45 4.18
C LEU A 206 -5.56 -11.70 5.51
N LEU A 207 -5.02 -10.49 5.53
CA LEU A 207 -5.30 -9.49 6.54
C LEU A 207 -6.65 -8.87 6.14
N ASP A 208 -7.72 -9.18 6.86
CA ASP A 208 -9.11 -8.85 6.51
C ASP A 208 -9.74 -7.81 7.46
N ARG A 209 -9.00 -7.37 8.48
CA ARG A 209 -9.39 -6.31 9.41
C ARG A 209 -8.21 -5.39 9.73
N CYS A 210 -8.52 -4.12 10.01
CA CYS A 210 -7.52 -3.09 10.31
C CYS A 210 -6.53 -3.54 11.41
N GLU A 211 -7.03 -4.09 12.52
CA GLU A 211 -6.21 -4.58 13.62
C GLU A 211 -5.21 -5.67 13.18
N ALA A 212 -5.60 -6.58 12.29
CA ALA A 212 -4.70 -7.62 11.78
C ALA A 212 -3.58 -7.00 10.92
N ALA A 213 -3.90 -6.00 10.09
CA ALA A 213 -2.90 -5.29 9.30
C ALA A 213 -1.96 -4.43 10.17
N GLN A 214 -2.47 -3.83 11.24
CA GLN A 214 -1.65 -3.10 12.19
C GLN A 214 -0.76 -4.02 13.05
N ASN A 215 -1.13 -5.29 13.19
CA ASN A 215 -0.33 -6.32 13.88
C ASN A 215 0.46 -7.22 12.92
N ALA A 216 0.53 -6.87 11.63
CA ALA A 216 1.24 -7.64 10.63
C ALA A 216 2.76 -7.69 10.92
N PRO A 217 3.44 -8.78 10.51
CA PRO A 217 4.88 -8.97 10.76
C PRO A 217 5.77 -8.08 9.88
N CYS A 218 5.22 -7.33 8.92
CA CYS A 218 6.00 -6.52 7.98
C CYS A 218 5.39 -5.14 7.82
N ALA A 219 6.24 -4.12 7.66
CA ALA A 219 5.83 -2.75 7.36
C ALA A 219 4.96 -2.65 6.09
N ALA A 220 5.22 -3.48 5.07
CA ALA A 220 4.40 -3.58 3.88
C ALA A 220 3.25 -4.60 4.06
N THR A 221 2.01 -4.13 4.08
CA THR A 221 0.82 -4.98 4.31
C THR A 221 0.04 -5.30 3.05
N SER A 222 0.23 -4.55 1.96
CA SER A 222 -0.43 -4.84 0.69
C SER A 222 -0.06 -6.22 0.15
N TYR A 223 1.23 -6.58 0.25
CA TYR A 223 1.77 -7.88 -0.15
C TYR A 223 3.15 -8.05 0.51
N SER A 224 3.36 -9.12 1.27
CA SER A 224 4.64 -9.48 1.89
C SER A 224 4.84 -10.99 1.87
N MET A 225 5.83 -11.43 1.11
CA MET A 225 6.21 -12.83 0.98
C MET A 225 7.33 -13.18 1.94
N PHE A 226 7.20 -14.32 2.61
CA PHE A 226 8.18 -14.93 3.48
C PHE A 226 8.51 -16.34 2.97
N TYR A 227 9.72 -16.81 3.29
CA TYR A 227 10.15 -18.20 3.10
C TYR A 227 10.92 -18.64 4.33
N ASP A 228 10.48 -19.73 4.98
CA ASP A 228 11.04 -20.26 6.23
C ASP A 228 11.24 -19.16 7.30
N GLY A 229 10.18 -18.39 7.52
CA GLY A 229 10.16 -17.31 8.51
C GLY A 229 10.87 -16.02 8.08
N LYS A 230 11.61 -16.00 6.96
CA LYS A 230 12.39 -14.82 6.53
C LYS A 230 11.65 -14.04 5.46
N PHE A 231 11.66 -12.71 5.58
CA PHE A 231 11.11 -11.83 4.54
C PHE A 231 11.87 -11.97 3.22
N ILE A 232 11.12 -12.07 2.12
CA ILE A 232 11.67 -12.26 0.77
C ILE A 232 11.38 -11.04 -0.12
N THR A 233 10.14 -10.57 -0.18
CA THR A 233 9.77 -9.44 -1.05
C THR A 233 8.42 -8.84 -0.72
N ASN A 234 8.26 -7.54 -0.97
CA ASN A 234 6.97 -6.84 -0.98
C ASN A 234 6.42 -6.61 -2.40
N GLU A 235 7.12 -7.09 -3.43
CA GLU A 235 6.66 -6.98 -4.82
C GLU A 235 5.57 -8.02 -5.10
N ILE A 236 4.46 -7.57 -5.70
CA ILE A 236 3.41 -8.47 -6.15
C ILE A 236 3.94 -9.31 -7.32
N LEU A 237 4.02 -10.63 -7.10
CA LEU A 237 4.62 -11.55 -8.06
C LEU A 237 3.60 -12.07 -9.07
N SER A 238 4.01 -12.16 -10.33
CA SER A 238 3.33 -13.03 -11.29
C SER A 238 3.72 -14.49 -11.04
N VAL A 239 2.94 -15.43 -11.56
CA VAL A 239 3.25 -16.88 -11.49
C VAL A 239 4.68 -17.17 -11.93
N LYS A 240 5.10 -16.62 -13.09
CA LYS A 240 6.47 -16.80 -13.60
C LYS A 240 7.54 -16.32 -12.61
N LYS A 241 7.34 -15.16 -11.98
CA LYS A 241 8.29 -14.61 -10.99
C LYS A 241 8.32 -15.44 -9.72
N PHE A 242 7.16 -15.91 -9.26
CA PHE A 242 7.05 -16.78 -8.11
C PHE A 242 7.78 -18.11 -8.33
N LEU A 243 7.53 -18.79 -9.46
CA LEU A 243 8.18 -20.06 -9.75
C LEU A 243 9.71 -19.93 -9.85
N ALA A 244 10.21 -18.87 -10.51
CA ALA A 244 11.64 -18.59 -10.57
C ALA A 244 12.25 -18.30 -9.18
N LEU A 245 11.48 -17.63 -8.30
CA LEU A 245 11.89 -17.39 -6.91
C LEU A 245 11.93 -18.69 -6.11
N ALA A 246 10.93 -19.55 -6.26
CA ALA A 246 10.86 -20.85 -5.59
C ALA A 246 12.01 -21.77 -6.02
N GLU A 247 12.30 -21.85 -7.32
CA GLU A 247 13.44 -22.61 -7.85
C GLU A 247 14.77 -22.13 -7.24
N LYS A 248 14.97 -20.81 -7.16
CA LYS A 248 16.18 -20.23 -6.55
C LYS A 248 16.32 -20.55 -5.06
N LEU A 249 15.21 -20.57 -4.32
CA LEU A 249 15.22 -20.82 -2.87
C LEU A 249 15.31 -22.32 -2.53
N ALA A 250 14.80 -23.19 -3.41
CA ALA A 250 14.91 -24.65 -3.27
C ALA A 250 16.28 -25.20 -3.68
N GLY A 251 17.01 -24.51 -4.57
CA GLY A 251 18.35 -24.90 -5.03
C GLY A 251 19.51 -24.27 -4.24
N GLY A 252 19.24 -23.60 -3.12
CA GLY A 252 20.22 -22.92 -2.27
C GLY A 252 20.52 -23.63 -0.96
#